data_AF-A0A349G7L2-F1
#
_entry.id   AF-A0A349G7L2-F1
#
_cell.length_a   1.000
_cell.length_b   1.000
_cell.length_c   1.000
_cell.angle_alpha   90.00
_cell.angle_beta   90.00
_cell.angle_gamma   90.00
#
_symmetry.space_group_name_H-M   'P 1'
#
loop_
_entity.id
_entity.type
_entity.pdbx_description
1 polymer ?
#
loop_
_entity_poly.entity_id
_entity_poly.type
_entity_poly.pdbx_seq_one_letter_code
_entity_poly.pdbx_strand_id
1 'polypeptide(L)'
;TAGCAKYRYNKLGLGDIGGIPRVLDAGQCNDSYSLAVIALKLKEVFELNDINELPISYNIAWYEQKAVIVLLALLYLGVKNIKLGPTLPAFLSPNVANVLVNTFGINGIGTVEEDLVQFLG
;
A
#
# COMPACT_ATOMS: atom_id res chain seq x y z
N THR A 1 4.06 5.86 5.72
CA THR A 1 4.81 5.93 4.46
C THR A 1 6.21 5.40 4.65
N ALA A 2 6.84 4.95 3.57
CA ALA A 2 8.24 4.51 3.50
C ALA A 2 8.75 4.74 2.07
N GLY A 3 10.04 5.07 1.91
CA GLY A 3 10.64 5.34 0.60
C GLY A 3 10.32 6.73 0.01
N CYS A 4 10.85 7.01 -1.19
CA CYS A 4 10.84 8.36 -1.77
C CYS A 4 9.44 8.86 -2.20
N ALA A 5 8.44 7.98 -2.30
CA ALA A 5 7.05 8.37 -2.54
C ALA A 5 6.54 9.43 -1.53
N LYS A 6 7.11 9.44 -0.31
CA LYS A 6 6.82 10.42 0.74
C LYS A 6 6.92 11.88 0.29
N TYR A 7 7.82 12.19 -0.65
CA TYR A 7 8.09 13.57 -1.06
C TYR A 7 6.91 14.23 -1.79
N ARG A 8 5.89 13.46 -2.19
CA ARG A 8 4.64 14.01 -2.73
C ARG A 8 3.76 14.70 -1.67
N TYR A 9 3.93 14.40 -0.38
CA TYR A 9 3.04 14.90 0.68
C TYR A 9 3.69 15.22 2.02
N ASN A 10 4.95 14.82 2.27
CA ASN A 10 5.59 14.98 3.59
C ASN A 10 5.95 16.43 3.97
N LYS A 11 5.76 17.40 3.07
CA LYS A 11 5.95 18.85 3.32
C LYS A 11 4.64 19.62 3.42
N LEU A 12 3.50 18.91 3.44
CA LEU A 12 2.19 19.51 3.59
C LEU A 12 1.85 19.69 5.08
N GLY A 13 1.11 20.75 5.41
CA GLY A 13 0.63 21.03 6.78
C GLY A 13 -0.58 20.17 7.15
N LEU A 14 -0.43 18.85 7.21
CA LEU A 14 -1.55 17.92 7.38
C LEU A 14 -2.03 17.74 8.84
N GLY A 15 -1.28 18.24 9.82
CA GLY A 15 -1.62 18.19 11.25
C GLY A 15 -1.49 16.80 11.89
N ASP A 16 -2.20 16.61 13.01
CA ASP A 16 -2.23 15.40 13.82
C ASP A 16 -3.66 15.00 14.22
N ILE A 17 -3.81 13.78 14.75
CA ILE A 17 -5.04 13.26 15.36
C ILE A 17 -4.66 12.79 16.77
N GLY A 18 -5.11 13.52 17.80
CA GLY A 18 -4.81 13.18 19.19
C GLY A 18 -3.32 13.15 19.51
N GLY A 19 -2.52 14.02 18.87
CA GLY A 19 -1.06 14.04 19.01
C GLY A 19 -0.31 13.07 18.09
N ILE A 20 -1.01 12.21 17.34
CA ILE A 20 -0.39 11.30 16.35
C ILE A 20 -0.37 11.98 14.97
N PRO A 21 0.82 12.23 14.35
CA PRO A 21 0.89 12.90 13.06
C PRO A 21 0.14 12.16 11.95
N ARG A 22 -0.55 12.90 11.07
CA ARG A 22 -1.28 12.31 9.92
C ARG A 22 -0.37 11.73 8.84
N VAL A 23 0.94 12.00 8.90
CA VAL A 23 1.97 11.34 8.09
C VAL A 23 2.97 10.66 9.02
N LEU A 24 2.89 9.34 9.11
CA LEU A 24 3.83 8.52 9.85
C LEU A 24 4.89 7.97 8.88
N ASP A 25 6.11 8.49 8.96
CA ASP A 25 7.23 8.09 8.09
C ASP A 25 8.10 7.02 8.76
N ALA A 26 8.06 5.80 8.23
CA ALA A 26 8.82 4.67 8.74
C ALA A 26 10.27 4.63 8.23
N GLY A 27 10.63 5.39 7.19
CA GLY A 27 12.01 5.46 6.67
C GLY A 27 12.14 5.24 5.16
N GLN A 28 13.18 4.52 4.75
CA GLN A 28 13.52 4.17 3.37
C GLN A 28 12.56 3.11 2.79
N CYS A 29 12.72 2.72 1.53
CA CYS A 29 11.83 1.74 0.90
C CYS A 29 11.89 0.35 1.58
N ASN A 30 13.05 -0.04 2.12
CA ASN A 30 13.21 -1.25 2.94
C ASN A 30 12.43 -1.19 4.26
N ASP A 31 12.17 0.01 4.80
CA ASP A 31 11.36 0.17 6.02
C ASP A 31 9.85 -0.03 5.79
N SER A 32 9.45 -0.40 4.56
CA SER A 32 8.14 -1.01 4.32
C SER A 32 7.96 -2.30 5.13
N TYR A 33 9.06 -2.95 5.54
CA TYR A 33 9.05 -4.02 6.52
C TYR A 33 8.38 -3.60 7.83
N SER A 34 8.73 -2.43 8.37
CA SER A 34 8.12 -1.91 9.60
C SER A 34 6.62 -1.69 9.44
N LEU A 35 6.16 -1.22 8.27
CA LEU A 35 4.73 -1.07 7.98
C LEU A 35 4.01 -2.42 7.95
N ALA A 36 4.63 -3.45 7.40
CA ALA A 36 4.08 -4.81 7.41
C ALA A 36 4.00 -5.39 8.83
N VAL A 37 5.04 -5.19 9.66
CA VAL A 37 5.05 -5.60 11.08
C VAL A 37 3.96 -4.87 11.86
N ILE A 38 3.77 -3.57 11.64
CA ILE A 38 2.68 -2.81 12.25
C ILE A 38 1.33 -3.41 11.87
N ALA A 39 1.07 -3.67 10.58
CA ALA A 39 -0.19 -4.26 10.13
C ALA A 39 -0.43 -5.64 10.77
N LEU A 40 0.58 -6.52 10.79
CA LEU A 40 0.49 -7.82 11.45
C LEU A 40 0.22 -7.71 12.95
N LYS A 41 0.83 -6.73 13.63
CA LYS A 41 0.58 -6.51 15.05
C LYS A 41 -0.83 -5.96 15.31
N LEU A 42 -1.34 -5.08 14.45
CA LEU A 42 -2.72 -4.61 14.54
C LEU A 42 -3.70 -5.77 14.31
N LYS A 43 -3.44 -6.63 13.33
CA LYS A 43 -4.24 -7.85 13.08
C LYS A 43 -4.31 -8.72 14.34
N GLU A 44 -3.17 -8.94 14.99
CA GLU A 44 -3.07 -9.70 16.25
C GLU A 44 -3.88 -9.04 17.38
N VAL A 45 -3.69 -7.74 17.60
CA VAL A 45 -4.36 -6.99 18.69
C VAL A 45 -5.87 -6.91 18.49
N PHE A 46 -6.34 -6.82 17.25
CA PHE A 46 -7.77 -6.83 16.92
C PHE A 46 -8.33 -8.25 16.72
N GLU A 47 -7.52 -9.29 16.91
CA GLU A 47 -7.92 -10.71 16.79
C GLU A 47 -8.57 -11.04 15.44
N LEU A 48 -8.09 -10.41 14.36
CA LEU A 48 -8.65 -10.58 13.01
C LEU A 48 -8.11 -11.86 12.35
N ASN A 49 -8.95 -12.52 11.54
CA ASN A 49 -8.55 -13.73 10.83
C ASN A 49 -7.71 -13.41 9.58
N ASP A 50 -8.07 -12.35 8.86
CA ASP A 50 -7.37 -11.86 7.66
C ASP A 50 -6.73 -10.48 7.90
N ILE A 51 -5.54 -10.24 7.33
CA ILE A 51 -4.88 -8.92 7.38
C ILE A 51 -5.68 -7.86 6.61
N ASN A 52 -6.47 -8.29 5.63
CA ASN A 52 -7.29 -7.42 4.79
C ASN A 52 -8.57 -6.93 5.48
N GLU A 53 -8.88 -7.42 6.70
CA GLU A 53 -9.97 -6.91 7.54
C GLU A 53 -9.56 -5.64 8.31
N LEU A 54 -8.27 -5.30 8.33
CA LEU A 54 -7.80 -4.06 8.94
C LEU A 54 -8.33 -2.84 8.17
N PRO A 55 -8.57 -1.71 8.87
CA PRO A 55 -8.93 -0.44 8.24
C PRO A 55 -7.69 0.22 7.59
N ILE A 56 -7.03 -0.50 6.67
CA ILE A 56 -5.82 -0.09 5.96
C ILE A 56 -6.05 -0.26 4.46
N SER A 57 -5.95 0.84 3.73
CA SER A 57 -5.93 0.84 2.26
C SER A 57 -4.49 0.98 1.75
N TYR A 58 -4.17 0.27 0.67
CA TYR A 58 -2.83 0.31 0.05
C TYR A 58 -2.88 1.07 -1.28
N ASN A 59 -2.37 2.30 -1.29
CA ASN A 59 -2.12 3.07 -2.52
C ASN A 59 -0.62 3.31 -2.68
N ILE A 60 0.03 2.48 -3.50
CA ILE A 60 1.48 2.35 -3.58
C ILE A 60 1.99 2.92 -4.91
N ALA A 61 2.91 3.89 -4.80
CA ALA A 61 3.70 4.35 -5.93
C ALA A 61 4.96 3.50 -6.09
N TRP A 62 5.28 3.10 -7.33
CA TRP A 62 6.50 2.36 -7.64
C TRP A 62 7.31 3.06 -8.75
N TYR A 63 8.59 2.73 -8.86
CA TYR A 63 9.46 3.23 -9.92
C TYR A 63 10.54 2.22 -10.32
N GLU A 64 11.33 1.75 -9.35
CA GLU A 64 12.43 0.81 -9.58
C GLU A 64 12.19 -0.56 -8.92
N GLN A 65 13.17 -1.45 -9.00
CA GLN A 65 13.00 -2.87 -8.72
C GLN A 65 12.89 -3.17 -7.22
N LYS A 66 13.37 -2.30 -6.32
CA LYS A 66 13.11 -2.48 -4.88
C LYS A 66 11.62 -2.30 -4.56
N ALA A 67 10.91 -1.44 -5.26
CA ALA A 67 9.45 -1.37 -5.12
C ALA A 67 8.76 -2.67 -5.58
N VAL A 68 9.31 -3.36 -6.58
CA VAL A 68 8.80 -4.67 -7.04
C VAL A 68 8.96 -5.73 -5.96
N ILE A 69 10.12 -5.83 -5.29
CA ILE A 69 10.29 -6.84 -4.23
C ILE A 69 9.43 -6.52 -2.99
N VAL A 70 9.20 -5.24 -2.69
CA VAL A 70 8.26 -4.83 -1.63
C VAL A 70 6.83 -5.26 -2.00
N LEU A 71 6.40 -5.06 -3.24
CA LEU A 71 5.10 -5.54 -3.71
C LEU A 71 4.98 -7.06 -3.56
N LEU A 72 5.97 -7.83 -4.04
CA LEU A 72 5.95 -9.29 -3.92
C LEU A 72 5.91 -9.76 -2.45
N ALA A 73 6.60 -9.07 -1.54
CA ALA A 73 6.55 -9.36 -0.12
C ALA A 73 5.14 -9.13 0.47
N LEU A 74 4.46 -8.04 0.10
CA LEU A 74 3.08 -7.79 0.54
C LEU A 74 2.10 -8.85 0.00
N LEU A 75 2.25 -9.26 -1.25
CA LEU A 75 1.44 -10.34 -1.83
C LEU A 75 1.68 -11.67 -1.13
N TYR A 76 2.94 -11.98 -0.79
CA TYR A 76 3.29 -13.17 0.00
C TYR A 76 2.64 -13.15 1.40
N LEU A 77 2.58 -11.98 2.04
CA LEU A 77 1.90 -11.78 3.32
C LEU A 77 0.36 -11.81 3.21
N GLY A 78 -0.19 -12.00 2.01
CA GLY A 78 -1.62 -12.11 1.77
C GLY A 78 -2.35 -10.77 1.65
N VAL A 79 -1.63 -9.65 1.50
CA VAL A 79 -2.25 -8.34 1.26
C VAL A 79 -2.91 -8.32 -0.12
N LYS A 80 -4.17 -7.87 -0.15
CA LYS A 80 -5.01 -7.76 -1.34
C LYS A 80 -5.44 -6.31 -1.60
N ASN A 81 -6.03 -6.08 -2.77
CA ASN A 81 -6.64 -4.81 -3.17
C ASN A 81 -5.66 -3.62 -3.19
N ILE A 82 -4.39 -3.89 -3.54
CA ILE A 82 -3.36 -2.87 -3.67
C ILE A 82 -3.61 -2.06 -4.94
N LYS A 83 -3.75 -0.74 -4.81
CA LYS A 83 -3.62 0.18 -5.96
C LYS A 83 -2.15 0.45 -6.22
N LEU A 84 -1.70 0.16 -7.43
CA LEU A 84 -0.31 0.30 -7.87
C LEU A 84 -0.22 1.31 -9.01
N GLY A 85 0.61 2.35 -8.83
CA GLY A 85 0.71 3.44 -9.80
C GLY A 85 2.08 4.12 -9.89
N PRO A 86 2.25 5.09 -10.81
CA PRO A 86 1.18 5.69 -11.61
C PRO A 86 0.71 4.84 -12.79
N THR A 87 1.50 3.86 -13.23
CA THR A 87 1.12 2.88 -14.25
C THR A 87 1.45 1.48 -13.75
N LEU A 88 0.79 0.44 -14.28
CA LEU A 88 1.20 -0.93 -14.00
C LEU A 88 2.57 -1.24 -14.66
N PRO A 89 3.37 -2.16 -14.10
CA PRO A 89 4.65 -2.53 -14.69
C PRO A 89 4.51 -3.15 -16.09
N ALA A 90 5.25 -2.59 -17.05
CA ALA A 90 5.22 -3.05 -18.45
C ALA A 90 5.74 -4.49 -18.65
N PHE A 91 6.48 -5.03 -17.68
CA PHE A 91 6.96 -6.42 -17.74
C PHE A 91 5.87 -7.44 -17.39
N LEU A 92 4.69 -7.01 -16.92
CA LEU A 92 3.55 -7.89 -16.71
C LEU A 92 2.90 -8.20 -18.05
N SER A 93 3.04 -9.44 -18.52
CA SER A 93 2.26 -9.91 -19.65
C SER A 93 0.77 -9.93 -19.29
N PRO A 94 -0.16 -9.84 -20.26
CA PRO A 94 -1.59 -9.85 -19.98
C PRO A 94 -2.05 -11.03 -19.11
N ASN A 95 -1.48 -12.22 -19.33
CA ASN A 95 -1.81 -13.41 -18.53
C ASN A 95 -1.33 -13.30 -17.09
N VAL A 96 -0.11 -12.78 -16.86
CA VAL A 96 0.42 -12.58 -15.50
C VAL A 96 -0.36 -11.48 -14.80
N ALA A 97 -0.68 -10.38 -15.48
CA ALA A 97 -1.52 -9.32 -14.94
C ALA A 97 -2.89 -9.86 -14.51
N ASN A 98 -3.54 -10.68 -15.33
CA ASN A 98 -4.83 -11.30 -14.98
C ASN A 98 -4.75 -12.19 -13.74
N VAL A 99 -3.66 -12.94 -13.55
CA VAL A 99 -3.46 -13.72 -12.32
C VAL A 99 -3.36 -12.81 -11.10
N LEU A 100 -2.61 -11.71 -11.21
CA LEU A 100 -2.45 -10.74 -10.12
C LEU A 100 -3.76 -10.05 -9.76
N VAL A 101 -4.56 -9.66 -10.76
CA VAL A 101 -5.90 -9.09 -10.58
C VAL A 101 -6.84 -10.10 -9.92
N ASN A 102 -6.97 -11.32 -10.48
CA ASN A 102 -7.94 -12.31 -10.02
C ASN A 102 -7.61 -12.88 -8.63
N THR A 103 -6.31 -12.98 -8.30
CA THR A 103 -5.86 -13.61 -7.05
C THR A 103 -5.71 -12.59 -5.92
N PHE A 104 -5.17 -11.40 -6.23
CA PHE A 104 -4.80 -10.41 -5.23
C PHE A 104 -5.59 -9.11 -5.32
N GLY A 105 -6.41 -8.91 -6.36
CA GLY A 105 -7.15 -7.66 -6.55
C GLY A 105 -6.25 -6.46 -6.85
N ILE A 106 -5.03 -6.68 -7.38
CA ILE A 106 -4.15 -5.57 -7.79
C ILE A 106 -4.86 -4.77 -8.87
N ASN A 107 -4.90 -3.45 -8.73
CA ASN A 107 -5.48 -2.55 -9.71
C ASN A 107 -4.63 -1.29 -9.90
N GLY A 108 -4.84 -0.59 -11.02
CA GLY A 108 -4.27 0.73 -11.24
C GLY A 108 -4.99 1.82 -10.44
N ILE A 109 -4.44 3.04 -10.49
CA ILE A 109 -5.09 4.25 -9.96
C ILE A 109 -6.15 4.79 -10.93
N GLY A 110 -7.20 5.38 -10.40
CA GLY A 110 -8.22 6.12 -11.16
C GLY A 110 -8.03 7.64 -11.02
N THR A 111 -9.15 8.38 -10.99
CA THR A 111 -9.12 9.78 -10.52
C THR A 111 -8.95 9.82 -9.00
N VAL A 112 -8.50 10.96 -8.47
CA VAL A 112 -8.32 11.14 -7.02
C VAL A 112 -9.65 10.96 -6.29
N GLU A 113 -10.72 11.53 -6.84
CA GLU A 113 -12.07 11.48 -6.28
C GLU A 113 -12.62 10.05 -6.23
N GLU A 114 -12.52 9.30 -7.33
CA GLU A 114 -12.97 7.91 -7.40
C GLU A 114 -12.18 7.01 -6.44
N ASP A 115 -10.86 7.19 -6.39
CA ASP A 115 -9.99 6.41 -5.53
C ASP A 115 -10.26 6.68 -4.04
N LEU A 116 -10.55 7.94 -3.67
CA LEU A 116 -10.92 8.31 -2.31
C LEU A 116 -12.22 7.65 -1.86
N VAL A 117 -13.24 7.61 -2.72
CA VAL A 117 -14.50 6.92 -2.42
C VAL A 117 -14.24 5.44 -2.18
N GLN A 118 -13.47 4.78 -3.04
CA GLN A 118 -13.18 3.35 -2.91
C GLN A 118 -12.40 2.99 -1.64
N PHE A 119 -11.55 3.89 -1.13
CA PHE A 119 -10.77 3.63 0.07
C PHE A 119 -11.51 3.91 1.38
N LEU A 120 -12.50 4.81 1.36
CA LEU A 120 -13.18 5.26 2.58
C LEU A 120 -14.53 4.58 2.82
N GLY A 121 -15.12 3.94 1.81
CA GLY A 121 -16.44 3.31 1.88
C GLY A 121 -17.55 4.28 1.54
#